data_AF-A0A1M5M520-F1
#
_entry.id   AF-A0A1M5M520-F1
#
_cell.length_a   1.000
_cell.length_b   1.000
_cell.length_c   1.000
_cell.angle_alpha   90.00
_cell.angle_beta   90.00
_cell.angle_gamma   90.00
#
_symmetry.space_group_name_H-M   'P 1'
#
loop_
_entity.id
_entity.type
_entity.pdbx_description
1 polymer ?
#
loop_
_entity_poly.entity_id
_entity_poly.type
_entity_poly.pdbx_seq_one_letter_code
_entity_poly.pdbx_strand_id
1 'polypeptide(L)' 'MMFDYTKSVLERVSFDPSLFCKELEKAIKALLPYEMDLLREWLLTFTVEKPELKQCLLIVNS' A
#
# COMPACT_ATOMS: atom_id res chain seq x y z
N MET A 1 -8.09 -5.07 12.23
CA MET A 1 -8.58 -3.73 11.78
C MET A 1 -8.69 -3.73 10.26
N MET A 2 -9.21 -2.67 9.62
CA MET A 2 -9.22 -2.59 8.15
C MET A 2 -7.78 -2.51 7.61
N PHE A 3 -6.87 -1.92 8.38
CA PHE A 3 -5.44 -1.92 8.11
C PHE A 3 -4.81 -3.31 7.92
N ASP A 4 -5.05 -4.28 8.83
CA ASP A 4 -4.46 -5.63 8.73
C ASP A 4 -4.92 -6.37 7.47
N TYR A 5 -6.18 -6.18 7.10
CA TYR A 5 -6.75 -6.72 5.87
C TYR A 5 -6.06 -6.11 4.63
N THR A 6 -5.96 -4.77 4.59
CA THR A 6 -5.23 -4.06 3.54
C THR A 6 -3.81 -4.57 3.39
N LYS A 7 -3.08 -4.69 4.51
CA LYS A 7 -1.69 -5.16 4.51
C LYS A 7 -1.57 -6.56 3.90
N SER A 8 -2.42 -7.50 4.34
CA SER A 8 -2.42 -8.86 3.81
C SER A 8 -2.74 -8.93 2.31
N VAL A 9 -3.67 -8.10 1.84
CA VAL A 9 -3.99 -8.00 0.40
C VAL A 9 -2.79 -7.47 -0.37
N LEU A 10 -2.20 -6.35 0.06
CA LEU A 10 -1.05 -5.72 -0.58
C LEU A 10 0.17 -6.66 -0.62
N GLU A 11 0.47 -7.36 0.48
CA GLU A 11 1.53 -8.38 0.52
C GLU A 11 1.28 -9.49 -0.50
N ARG A 12 0.04 -9.98 -0.62
CA ARG A 12 -0.31 -11.04 -1.58
C ARG A 12 -0.16 -10.62 -3.02
N VAL A 13 -0.51 -9.37 -3.36
CA VAL A 13 -0.42 -8.86 -4.75
C VAL A 13 0.92 -8.21 -5.07
N SER A 14 1.85 -8.15 -4.12
CA SER A 14 3.15 -7.47 -4.25
C SER A 14 4.14 -8.10 -5.24
N PHE A 15 3.74 -9.15 -5.95
CA PHE A 15 4.48 -9.73 -7.08
C PHE A 15 4.17 -9.04 -8.42
N ASP A 16 3.06 -8.29 -8.49
CA ASP A 16 2.62 -7.57 -9.68
C ASP A 16 2.43 -6.09 -9.32
N PRO A 17 3.33 -5.19 -9.76
CA PRO A 17 3.23 -3.76 -9.47
C PRO A 17 1.94 -3.10 -9.94
N SER A 18 1.37 -3.55 -11.07
CA SER A 18 0.11 -3.00 -11.61
C SER A 18 -1.07 -3.38 -10.74
N LEU A 19 -1.13 -4.65 -10.30
CA LEU A 19 -2.15 -5.11 -9.37
C LEU A 19 -1.98 -4.47 -7.99
N PHE A 20 -0.75 -4.33 -7.51
CA PHE A 20 -0.44 -3.67 -6.24
C PHE A 20 -0.93 -2.23 -6.21
N CYS A 21 -0.62 -1.43 -7.24
CA CYS A 21 -1.11 -0.06 -7.35
C CYS A 21 -2.65 0.01 -7.32
N LYS A 22 -3.36 -0.92 -8.01
CA LYS A 22 -4.84 -0.98 -8.00
C LYS A 22 -5.43 -1.29 -6.62
N GLU A 23 -4.86 -2.26 -5.90
CA GLU A 23 -5.34 -2.59 -4.55
C GLU A 23 -4.96 -1.49 -3.55
N LEU A 24 -3.82 -0.81 -3.75
CA LEU A 24 -3.42 0.33 -2.95
C LEU A 24 -4.41 1.50 -3.10
N GLU A 25 -4.85 1.83 -4.32
CA GLU A 25 -5.90 2.84 -4.53
C GLU A 25 -7.22 2.51 -3.80
N LYS A 26 -7.59 1.23 -3.75
CA LYS A 26 -8.78 0.80 -3.00
C LYS A 26 -8.57 0.98 -1.50
N ALA A 27 -7.40 0.61 -0.99
CA ALA A 27 -7.05 0.79 0.41
C ALA A 27 -7.11 2.27 0.83
N ILE A 28 -6.56 3.18 0.02
CA ILE A 28 -6.59 4.62 0.30
C ILE A 28 -8.02 5.15 0.47
N LYS A 29 -8.97 4.64 -0.30
CA LYS A 29 -10.38 5.03 -0.23
C LYS A 29 -11.14 4.39 0.95
N ALA A 30 -10.63 3.30 1.50
CA ALA A 30 -11.31 2.50 2.51
C ALA A 30 -10.81 2.75 3.94
N LEU A 31 -9.56 3.19 4.09
CA LEU A 31 -8.91 3.38 5.39
C LEU A 31 -9.29 4.72 6.03
N LEU A 32 -9.37 4.70 7.37
CA LEU A 32 -9.51 5.92 8.15
C LEU A 32 -8.20 6.71 8.19
N PRO A 33 -8.22 8.02 8.53
CA PRO A 33 -7.01 8.85 8.51
C PRO A 33 -5.83 8.28 9.33
N TYR A 34 -6.10 7.72 10.51
CA TYR A 34 -5.04 7.14 11.34
C TYR A 34 -4.49 5.82 10.74
N GLU A 35 -5.31 5.05 10.01
CA GLU A 35 -4.85 3.84 9.31
C GLU A 35 -4.07 4.20 8.05
N MET A 36 -4.37 5.34 7.42
CA MET A 36 -3.62 5.88 6.30
C MET A 36 -2.20 6.25 6.69
N ASP A 37 -1.99 6.83 7.87
CA ASP A 37 -0.65 7.13 8.38
C ASP A 37 0.15 5.84 8.64
N LEU A 38 -0.48 4.82 9.23
CA LEU A 38 0.13 3.49 9.38
C LEU A 38 0.49 2.85 8.04
N LEU A 39 -0.38 2.99 7.03
CA LEU A 39 -0.14 2.48 5.68
C LEU A 39 1.05 3.18 5.03
N ARG A 40 1.19 4.49 5.18
CA ARG A 40 2.34 5.26 4.65
C ARG A 40 3.66 4.77 5.22
N GLU A 41 3.76 4.67 6.55
CA GLU A 41 4.97 4.19 7.22
C GLU A 41 5.33 2.76 6.81
N TRP A 42 4.32 1.89 6.74
CA TRP A 42 4.52 0.51 6.33
C TRP A 42 5.00 0.42 4.87
N LEU A 43 4.38 1.16 3.95
CA LEU A 43 4.77 1.15 2.53
C LEU A 43 6.19 1.65 2.30
N LEU A 44 6.61 2.69 3.02
CA LEU A 44 7.99 3.19 2.95
C LEU A 44 9.00 2.09 3.29
N THR A 45 8.70 1.25 4.29
CA THR A 45 9.56 0.14 4.70
C THR A 45 9.44 -1.04 3.73
N PHE A 46 8.22 -1.40 3.34
CA PHE A 46 7.93 -2.57 2.51
C PHE A 46 8.53 -2.48 1.10
N THR A 47 8.58 -1.26 0.54
CA THR A 47 9.09 -1.02 -0.82
C THR A 47 10.61 -0.82 -0.89
N VAL A 48 11.34 -0.85 0.24
CA VAL A 48 12.81 -0.82 0.25
C VAL A 48 13.37 -2.03 -0.48
N GLU A 49 12.85 -3.22 -0.15
CA GLU A 49 13.25 -4.50 -0.76
C GLU A 49 12.58 -4.77 -2.11
N LYS A 50 11.66 -3.89 -2.54
CA LYS A 50 10.84 -4.03 -3.75
C LYS A 50 10.85 -2.74 -4.58
N PRO A 51 11.98 -2.41 -5.23
CA PRO A 51 12.12 -1.16 -5.99
C PRO A 51 11.04 -0.99 -7.08
N GLU A 52 10.52 -2.07 -7.65
CA GLU A 52 9.44 -2.10 -8.63
C GLU A 52 8.11 -1.53 -8.11
N LEU A 53 7.92 -1.53 -6.78
CA LEU A 53 6.72 -0.99 -6.13
C LEU A 53 6.87 0.49 -5.74
N LYS A 54 8.07 1.08 -5.84
CA LYS A 54 8.30 2.49 -5.48
C LYS A 54 7.44 3.46 -6.28
N GLN A 55 7.09 3.12 -7.51
CA GLN A 55 6.15 3.91 -8.33
C GLN A 55 4.75 4.02 -7.70
N CYS A 56 4.31 2.99 -6.97
CA CYS A 56 3.00 3.00 -6.29
C CYS A 56 3.00 3.93 -5.05
N LEU A 57 4.17 4.32 -4.51
CA LEU A 57 4.25 5.28 -3.40
C LEU A 57 3.76 6.68 -3.79
N LEU A 58 3.86 7.05 -5.07
CA LEU A 58 3.39 8.35 -5.57
C LEU A 58 1.87 8.51 -5.37
N ILE A 59 1.12 7.40 -5.39
CA ILE A 59 -0.33 7.37 -5.22
C ILE A 59 -0.75 7.81 -3.81
N VAL A 60 0.10 7.56 -2.80
CA VAL A 60 -0.22 7.81 -1.39
C VAL A 60 0.18 9.23 -0.92
N ASN A 61 1.04 9.89 -1.70
CA ASN A 61 1.55 11.25 -1.46
C ASN A 61 0.80 12.33 -2.26
N SER A 62 -0.26 11.95 -2.99
CA SER A 62 -1.10 12.87 -3.79
C SER A 62 -2.29 13.42 -3.01
#